data_AF-A0A1G4EEA8-F1
#
_entry.id   AF-A0A1G4EEA8-F1
#
_cell.length_a   1.000
_cell.length_b   1.000
_cell.length_c   1.000
_cell.angle_alpha   90.00
_cell.angle_beta   90.00
_cell.angle_gamma   90.00
#
_symmetry.space_group_name_H-M   'P 1'
#
loop_
_entity.id
_entity.type
_entity.pdbx_description
1 polymer ?
#
loop_
_entity_poly.entity_id
_entity_poly.type
_entity_poly.pdbx_seq_one_letter_code
_entity_poly.pdbx_strand_id
1 'polypeptide(L)'
;MSSKKLDIAQLRKDYPFFQKIWTLYEEFEENVVDEGKWYNYDTACRAKLGQNDRKNEEYVNFCIKLIRNLVSHSNNARVYTPNQERCNSLNYWIYHNIENLKLSQKFISDIFQVSQDLISAHNNKSICYNLYIDAFKESEKIIKLLYLQDNTDIFLEKMKNKGDEDYCIYEKYIYECVDIYKTMTNSYCSNEDDKLNKHKYTCDTLNTFKNSYIAYLFTKEGMSNKIPSLTDDNTMNLVKCESIEQELEFKGAEGSQPSSFKSPSPQTIVGTMAGASSVLALLYKFTPAGRWIHSGLQGRGGKINNILHEDGANELLLGRPLHEDLISYNIGYEAA
;
A
#
# COMPACT_ATOMS: atom_id res chain seq x y z
N MET A 1 5.83 -10.97 16.85
CA MET A 1 5.41 -9.73 16.16
C MET A 1 4.07 -10.02 15.51
N SER A 2 3.02 -9.32 15.91
CA SER A 2 1.65 -9.56 15.45
C SER A 2 1.51 -9.10 13.99
N SER A 3 1.07 -10.02 13.12
CA SER A 3 0.91 -9.78 11.68
C SER A 3 -0.23 -8.78 11.44
N LYS A 4 0.08 -7.59 10.92
CA LYS A 4 -0.96 -6.66 10.49
C LYS A 4 -1.37 -7.02 9.07
N LYS A 5 -2.52 -7.69 8.94
CA LYS A 5 -3.33 -7.66 7.73
C LYS A 5 -3.45 -6.20 7.24
N LEU A 6 -3.42 -5.98 5.93
CA LEU A 6 -3.65 -4.67 5.34
C LEU A 6 -4.90 -4.02 5.96
N ASP A 7 -4.69 -2.95 6.71
CA ASP A 7 -5.75 -2.19 7.36
C ASP A 7 -6.09 -0.97 6.51
N ILE A 8 -6.98 -1.19 5.54
CA ILE A 8 -7.44 -0.17 4.60
C ILE A 8 -8.05 1.02 5.37
N ALA A 9 -8.74 0.76 6.48
CA ALA A 9 -9.36 1.82 7.29
C ALA A 9 -8.30 2.70 7.95
N GLN A 10 -7.23 2.10 8.48
CA GLN A 10 -6.10 2.84 9.03
C GLN A 10 -5.35 3.64 7.96
N LEU A 11 -5.04 3.03 6.80
CA LEU A 11 -4.39 3.76 5.69
C LEU A 11 -5.21 4.94 5.19
N ARG A 12 -6.54 4.77 5.09
CA ARG A 12 -7.46 5.85 4.74
C ARG A 12 -7.48 6.96 5.77
N LYS A 13 -7.36 6.63 7.05
CA LYS A 13 -7.29 7.62 8.13
C LYS A 13 -5.98 8.40 8.10
N ASP A 14 -4.87 7.72 7.84
CA ASP A 14 -3.54 8.33 7.82
C ASP A 14 -3.32 9.17 6.55
N TYR A 15 -3.87 8.73 5.43
CA TYR A 15 -3.69 9.36 4.11
C TYR A 15 -5.02 9.50 3.36
N PRO A 16 -5.97 10.33 3.86
CA PRO A 16 -7.33 10.42 3.30
C PRO A 16 -7.38 10.89 1.85
N PHE A 17 -6.34 11.56 1.38
CA PHE A 17 -6.23 12.11 0.04
C PHE A 17 -6.05 11.08 -1.09
N PHE A 18 -5.67 9.84 -0.78
CA PHE A 18 -5.63 8.75 -1.76
C PHE A 18 -6.99 8.03 -1.92
N GLN A 19 -8.09 8.78 -1.87
CA GLN A 19 -9.45 8.23 -1.86
C GLN A 19 -9.68 7.21 -2.99
N LYS A 20 -9.23 7.50 -4.22
CA LYS A 20 -9.37 6.59 -5.36
C LYS A 20 -8.68 5.24 -5.15
N ILE A 21 -7.45 5.25 -4.61
CA ILE A 21 -6.69 4.03 -4.28
C ILE A 21 -7.44 3.24 -3.22
N TRP A 22 -7.95 3.90 -2.18
CA TRP A 22 -8.68 3.23 -1.10
C TRP A 22 -10.00 2.63 -1.55
N THR A 23 -10.72 3.30 -2.46
CA THR A 23 -11.92 2.74 -3.08
C THR A 23 -11.58 1.51 -3.92
N LEU A 24 -10.49 1.55 -4.69
CA LEU A 24 -10.03 0.39 -5.45
C LEU A 24 -9.63 -0.77 -4.53
N TYR A 25 -9.00 -0.50 -3.39
CA TYR A 25 -8.62 -1.54 -2.43
C TYR A 25 -9.84 -2.23 -1.83
N GLU A 26 -10.88 -1.47 -1.46
CA GLU A 26 -12.15 -2.06 -1.01
C GLU A 26 -12.78 -2.92 -2.10
N GLU A 27 -12.79 -2.44 -3.34
CA GLU A 27 -13.24 -3.23 -4.48
C GLU A 27 -12.42 -4.52 -4.57
N PHE A 28 -11.08 -4.44 -4.52
CA PHE A 28 -10.20 -5.60 -4.65
C PHE A 28 -10.44 -6.67 -3.58
N GLU A 29 -10.89 -6.29 -2.39
CA GLU A 29 -11.23 -7.19 -1.29
C GLU A 29 -12.57 -7.92 -1.45
N GLU A 30 -13.42 -7.52 -2.39
CA GLU A 30 -14.73 -8.14 -2.61
C GLU A 30 -14.65 -9.64 -2.94
N ASN A 31 -15.70 -10.39 -2.58
CA ASN A 31 -15.79 -11.81 -2.92
C ASN A 31 -16.36 -12.00 -4.33
N VAL A 32 -16.11 -13.16 -4.92
CA VAL A 32 -16.75 -13.56 -6.17
C VAL A 32 -18.19 -14.00 -5.86
N VAL A 33 -19.18 -13.23 -6.34
CA VAL A 33 -20.61 -13.48 -6.06
C VAL A 33 -21.18 -14.60 -6.93
N ASP A 34 -20.71 -14.74 -8.17
CA ASP A 34 -21.16 -15.77 -9.10
C ASP A 34 -20.51 -17.13 -8.75
N GLU A 35 -21.31 -18.09 -8.31
CA GLU A 35 -20.85 -19.41 -7.88
C GLU A 35 -20.12 -20.19 -8.98
N GLY A 36 -20.57 -20.06 -10.24
CA GLY A 36 -19.93 -20.71 -11.38
C GLY A 36 -18.55 -20.12 -11.66
N LYS A 37 -18.43 -18.79 -11.62
CA LYS A 37 -17.13 -18.10 -11.73
C LYS A 37 -16.22 -18.45 -10.56
N TRP A 38 -16.76 -18.47 -9.34
CA TRP A 38 -16.00 -18.83 -8.15
C TRP A 38 -15.41 -20.24 -8.28
N TYR A 39 -16.23 -21.23 -8.67
CA TYR A 39 -15.78 -22.61 -8.85
C TYR A 39 -14.69 -22.72 -9.92
N ASN A 40 -14.84 -22.00 -11.03
CA ASN A 40 -13.82 -21.95 -12.09
C ASN A 40 -12.50 -21.37 -11.58
N TYR A 41 -12.54 -20.28 -10.81
CA TYR A 41 -11.34 -19.66 -10.25
C TYR A 41 -10.69 -20.54 -9.17
N ASP A 42 -11.47 -21.13 -8.27
CA ASP A 42 -10.95 -22.07 -7.26
C ASP A 42 -10.24 -23.26 -7.92
N THR A 43 -10.88 -23.87 -8.92
CA THR A 43 -10.31 -24.98 -9.68
C THR A 43 -9.01 -24.56 -10.37
N ALA A 44 -9.00 -23.40 -11.04
CA ALA A 44 -7.82 -22.90 -11.73
C ALA A 44 -6.67 -22.59 -10.76
N CYS A 45 -6.98 -21.97 -9.60
CA CYS A 45 -6.03 -21.73 -8.53
C CYS A 45 -5.43 -23.05 -8.03
N ARG A 46 -6.25 -24.01 -7.58
CA ARG A 46 -5.76 -25.28 -7.01
C ARG A 46 -4.99 -26.14 -8.00
N ALA A 47 -5.29 -26.03 -9.30
CA ALA A 47 -4.56 -26.73 -10.34
C ALA A 47 -3.14 -26.15 -10.56
N LYS A 48 -2.99 -24.83 -10.43
CA LYS A 48 -1.70 -24.15 -10.63
C LYS A 48 -0.83 -24.12 -9.39
N LEU A 49 -1.46 -23.95 -8.22
CA LEU A 49 -0.78 -23.93 -6.94
C LEU A 49 -0.13 -25.28 -6.64
N GLY A 50 1.08 -25.25 -6.05
CA GLY A 50 1.79 -26.46 -5.63
C GLY A 50 0.99 -27.28 -4.61
N GLN A 51 1.37 -28.55 -4.39
CA GLN A 51 0.64 -29.46 -3.52
C GLN A 51 0.38 -28.92 -2.10
N ASN A 52 1.30 -28.13 -1.56
CA ASN A 52 1.19 -27.52 -0.24
C ASN A 52 0.28 -26.29 -0.29
N ASP A 53 0.53 -25.38 -1.24
CA ASP A 53 -0.19 -24.11 -1.36
C ASP A 53 -1.69 -24.31 -1.64
N ARG A 54 -2.06 -25.30 -2.46
CA ARG A 54 -3.46 -25.60 -2.78
C ARG A 54 -4.29 -26.10 -1.59
N LYS A 55 -3.65 -26.51 -0.49
CA LYS A 55 -4.31 -26.90 0.77
C LYS A 55 -4.47 -25.73 1.73
N ASN A 56 -3.77 -24.62 1.47
CA ASN A 56 -3.88 -23.41 2.25
C ASN A 56 -5.03 -22.55 1.70
N GLU A 57 -6.15 -22.54 2.41
CA GLU A 57 -7.33 -21.78 2.00
C GLU A 57 -7.09 -20.27 1.94
N GLU A 58 -6.16 -19.71 2.71
CA GLU A 58 -5.79 -18.29 2.59
C GLU A 58 -5.14 -18.00 1.24
N TYR A 59 -4.27 -18.90 0.77
CA TYR A 59 -3.56 -18.74 -0.51
C TYR A 59 -4.51 -18.93 -1.68
N VAL A 60 -5.41 -19.92 -1.58
CA VAL A 60 -6.45 -20.14 -2.58
C VAL A 60 -7.40 -18.95 -2.65
N ASN A 61 -7.85 -18.42 -1.51
CA ASN A 61 -8.71 -17.23 -1.47
C ASN A 61 -8.02 -15.98 -2.03
N PHE A 62 -6.74 -15.77 -1.72
CA PHE A 62 -5.95 -14.69 -2.33
C PHE A 62 -5.86 -14.86 -3.85
N CYS A 63 -5.57 -16.08 -4.33
CA CYS A 63 -5.53 -16.38 -5.76
C CYS A 63 -6.86 -16.07 -6.45
N ILE A 64 -7.99 -16.52 -5.88
CA ILE A 64 -9.33 -16.26 -6.44
C ILE A 64 -9.60 -14.75 -6.52
N LYS A 65 -9.29 -14.00 -5.45
CA LYS A 65 -9.42 -12.53 -5.45
C LYS A 65 -8.55 -11.88 -6.51
N LEU A 66 -7.29 -12.30 -6.65
CA LEU A 66 -6.38 -11.74 -7.65
C LEU A 66 -6.88 -12.02 -9.08
N ILE A 67 -7.30 -13.26 -9.39
CA ILE A 67 -7.91 -13.60 -10.69
C ILE A 67 -9.14 -12.73 -10.97
N ARG A 68 -10.04 -12.57 -9.99
CA ARG A 68 -11.24 -11.73 -10.11
C ARG A 68 -10.89 -10.30 -10.56
N ASN A 69 -9.84 -9.74 -9.96
CA ASN A 69 -9.38 -8.38 -10.23
C ASN A 69 -8.65 -8.23 -11.57
N LEU A 70 -8.02 -9.30 -12.08
CA LEU A 70 -7.32 -9.31 -13.35
C LEU A 70 -8.24 -9.54 -14.55
N VAL A 71 -9.16 -10.53 -14.45
CA VAL A 71 -9.94 -11.04 -15.60
C VAL A 71 -11.25 -10.27 -15.85
N SER A 72 -11.71 -9.49 -14.86
CA SER A 72 -12.92 -8.65 -14.91
C SER A 72 -14.26 -9.37 -15.10
N HIS A 73 -15.32 -8.66 -14.69
CA HIS A 73 -16.67 -9.18 -14.43
C HIS A 73 -17.57 -9.28 -15.66
N SER A 74 -17.29 -8.57 -16.75
CA SER A 74 -18.29 -8.39 -17.81
C SER A 74 -18.35 -9.59 -18.78
N ASN A 75 -19.47 -10.31 -18.75
CA ASN A 75 -19.89 -11.24 -19.80
C ASN A 75 -20.14 -10.55 -21.17
N ASN A 76 -20.01 -9.23 -21.24
CA ASN A 76 -20.24 -8.45 -22.45
C ASN A 76 -18.97 -8.34 -23.29
N ALA A 77 -19.14 -8.49 -24.61
CA ALA A 77 -18.13 -8.50 -25.66
C ALA A 77 -17.38 -7.15 -25.88
N ARG A 78 -17.39 -6.23 -24.92
CA ARG A 78 -16.62 -4.99 -25.01
C ARG A 78 -15.17 -5.25 -24.59
N VAL A 79 -14.24 -4.61 -25.31
CA VAL A 79 -12.83 -4.50 -24.96
C VAL A 79 -12.74 -3.97 -23.53
N TYR A 80 -12.40 -4.84 -22.57
CA TYR A 80 -12.09 -4.42 -21.21
C TYR A 80 -10.58 -4.52 -21.07
N THR A 81 -9.95 -3.35 -21.03
CA THR A 81 -8.54 -3.17 -20.69
C THR A 81 -8.51 -2.33 -19.42
N PRO A 82 -8.00 -2.88 -18.30
CA PRO A 82 -7.77 -2.10 -17.09
C PRO A 82 -6.94 -0.85 -17.41
N ASN A 83 -7.33 0.30 -16.85
CA ASN A 83 -6.52 1.51 -16.98
C ASN A 83 -5.25 1.42 -16.10
N GLN A 84 -4.26 2.27 -16.37
CA GLN A 84 -2.99 2.26 -15.67
C GLN A 84 -3.14 2.49 -14.15
N GLU A 85 -4.01 3.42 -13.75
CA GLU A 85 -4.28 3.74 -12.34
C GLU A 85 -4.76 2.51 -11.54
N ARG A 86 -5.69 1.74 -12.13
CA ARG A 86 -6.17 0.48 -11.56
C ARG A 86 -5.06 -0.55 -11.46
N CYS A 87 -4.25 -0.69 -12.50
CA CYS A 87 -3.16 -1.68 -12.49
C CYS A 87 -2.06 -1.35 -11.48
N ASN A 88 -1.70 -0.07 -11.32
CA ASN A 88 -0.73 0.35 -10.31
C ASN A 88 -1.30 0.08 -8.91
N SER A 89 -2.55 0.49 -8.66
CA SER A 89 -3.26 0.22 -7.41
C SER A 89 -3.34 -1.29 -7.10
N LEU A 90 -3.64 -2.12 -8.09
CA LEU A 90 -3.71 -3.58 -7.92
C LEU A 90 -2.33 -4.14 -7.54
N ASN A 91 -1.26 -3.70 -8.21
CA ASN A 91 0.09 -4.13 -7.88
C ASN A 91 0.50 -3.70 -6.45
N TYR A 92 0.15 -2.49 -6.01
CA TYR A 92 0.40 -2.08 -4.62
C TYR A 92 -0.39 -2.92 -3.61
N TRP A 93 -1.65 -3.23 -3.92
CA TRP A 93 -2.47 -4.11 -3.09
C TRP A 93 -1.87 -5.50 -2.96
N ILE A 94 -1.30 -6.03 -4.06
CA ILE A 94 -0.57 -7.30 -4.09
C ILE A 94 0.60 -7.25 -3.09
N TYR A 95 1.44 -6.21 -3.11
CA TYR A 95 2.56 -6.08 -2.16
C TYR A 95 2.11 -6.08 -0.69
N HIS A 96 1.11 -5.27 -0.35
CA HIS A 96 0.59 -5.18 1.02
C HIS A 96 0.05 -6.51 1.56
N ASN A 97 -0.47 -7.36 0.68
CA ASN A 97 -1.02 -8.66 1.07
C ASN A 97 0.01 -9.79 1.07
N ILE A 98 1.07 -9.69 0.25
CA ILE A 98 2.06 -10.77 0.13
C ILE A 98 3.05 -10.82 1.27
N GLU A 99 3.56 -9.69 1.76
CA GLU A 99 4.60 -9.73 2.82
C GLU A 99 4.12 -10.53 4.04
N ASN A 100 2.83 -10.42 4.34
CA ASN A 100 2.16 -11.18 5.40
C ASN A 100 2.07 -12.68 5.11
N LEU A 101 1.71 -13.04 3.87
CA LEU A 101 1.53 -14.42 3.44
C LEU A 101 2.84 -15.11 3.04
N LYS A 102 3.96 -14.37 3.02
CA LYS A 102 5.29 -14.84 2.58
C LYS A 102 5.25 -15.55 1.22
N LEU A 103 4.44 -15.02 0.30
CA LEU A 103 4.27 -15.60 -1.03
C LEU A 103 5.48 -15.26 -1.90
N SER A 104 5.94 -16.23 -2.68
CA SER A 104 7.07 -16.06 -3.58
C SER A 104 6.68 -15.30 -4.85
N GLN A 105 7.67 -14.73 -5.57
CA GLN A 105 7.42 -14.18 -6.90
C GLN A 105 6.83 -15.23 -7.85
N LYS A 106 7.23 -16.50 -7.72
CA LYS A 106 6.68 -17.60 -8.50
C LYS A 106 5.18 -17.76 -8.26
N PHE A 107 4.73 -17.71 -7.01
CA PHE A 107 3.32 -17.85 -6.66
C PHE A 107 2.46 -16.78 -7.36
N ILE A 108 2.91 -15.53 -7.38
CA ILE A 108 2.19 -14.44 -8.05
C ILE A 108 2.22 -14.61 -9.56
N SER A 109 3.39 -14.88 -10.13
CA SER A 109 3.54 -15.12 -11.57
C SER A 109 2.65 -16.26 -12.07
N ASP A 110 2.48 -17.32 -11.27
CA ASP A 110 1.59 -18.43 -11.58
C ASP A 110 0.12 -17.99 -11.68
N ILE A 111 -0.33 -17.09 -10.79
CA ILE A 111 -1.71 -16.55 -10.81
C ILE A 111 -1.93 -15.65 -12.01
N PHE A 112 -0.96 -14.80 -12.36
CA PHE A 112 -1.05 -13.98 -13.57
C PHE A 112 -1.10 -14.84 -14.84
N GLN A 113 -0.31 -15.91 -14.90
CA GLN A 113 -0.36 -16.84 -16.02
C GLN A 113 -1.75 -17.50 -16.15
N VAL A 114 -2.30 -18.00 -15.04
CA VAL A 114 -3.67 -18.57 -15.03
C VAL A 114 -4.70 -17.54 -15.48
N SER A 115 -4.58 -16.31 -15.01
CA SER A 115 -5.48 -15.21 -15.40
C SER A 115 -5.41 -14.94 -16.91
N GLN A 116 -4.21 -14.96 -17.48
CA GLN A 116 -3.99 -14.81 -18.91
C GLN A 116 -4.60 -15.98 -19.71
N ASP A 117 -4.43 -17.20 -19.21
CA ASP A 117 -4.97 -18.42 -19.84
C ASP A 117 -6.50 -18.39 -19.87
N LEU A 118 -7.14 -17.92 -18.79
CA LEU A 118 -8.60 -17.78 -18.68
C LEU A 118 -9.19 -16.81 -19.72
N ILE A 119 -8.43 -15.82 -20.16
CA ILE A 119 -8.87 -14.86 -21.19
C ILE A 119 -8.28 -15.11 -22.56
N SER A 120 -7.43 -16.13 -22.75
CA SER A 120 -6.71 -16.40 -23.99
C SER A 120 -7.60 -16.56 -25.23
N ALA A 121 -8.84 -17.06 -25.04
CA ALA A 121 -9.84 -17.15 -26.10
C ALA A 121 -10.41 -15.79 -26.55
N HIS A 122 -10.09 -14.70 -25.86
CA HIS A 122 -10.59 -13.35 -26.08
C HIS A 122 -9.43 -12.42 -26.48
N ASN A 123 -9.12 -12.37 -27.77
CA ASN A 123 -8.05 -11.54 -28.36
C ASN A 123 -8.12 -10.04 -28.02
N ASN A 124 -9.29 -9.53 -27.63
CA ASN A 124 -9.50 -8.12 -27.29
C ASN A 124 -9.52 -7.84 -25.77
N LYS A 125 -9.07 -8.77 -24.93
CA LYS A 125 -8.96 -8.57 -23.48
C LYS A 125 -7.49 -8.56 -23.07
N SER A 126 -7.14 -7.64 -22.18
CA SER A 126 -5.82 -7.61 -21.55
C SER A 126 -5.98 -7.55 -20.03
N ILE A 127 -5.03 -8.13 -19.32
CA ILE A 127 -4.91 -8.01 -17.86
C ILE A 127 -3.83 -6.99 -17.50
N CYS A 128 -3.80 -6.58 -16.23
CA CYS A 128 -2.67 -5.81 -15.72
C CYS A 128 -1.36 -6.59 -15.82
N TYR A 129 -0.25 -5.89 -16.03
CA TYR A 129 1.08 -6.49 -15.93
C TYR A 129 1.42 -6.79 -14.46
N ASN A 130 2.12 -7.91 -14.26
CA ASN A 130 2.69 -8.27 -12.97
C ASN A 130 3.93 -7.43 -12.71
N LEU A 131 3.87 -6.53 -11.73
CA LEU A 131 5.00 -5.71 -11.30
C LEU A 131 5.59 -6.20 -9.98
N TYR A 132 5.15 -7.36 -9.47
CA TYR A 132 5.65 -7.90 -8.21
C TYR A 132 7.06 -8.48 -8.33
N ILE A 133 7.92 -8.04 -7.42
CA ILE A 133 9.33 -8.39 -7.30
C ILE A 133 9.60 -8.67 -5.82
N ASP A 134 9.88 -9.93 -5.49
CA ASP A 134 10.18 -10.37 -4.11
C ASP A 134 11.54 -9.89 -3.60
N ALA A 135 12.45 -9.53 -4.51
CA ALA A 135 13.78 -9.04 -4.21
C ALA A 135 13.83 -7.59 -3.70
N PHE A 136 12.70 -6.87 -3.66
CA PHE A 136 12.65 -5.52 -3.10
C PHE A 136 13.01 -5.51 -1.62
N LYS A 137 13.81 -4.52 -1.22
CA LYS A 137 14.08 -4.22 0.19
C LYS A 137 13.05 -3.22 0.68
N GLU A 138 12.47 -3.52 1.84
CA GLU A 138 11.48 -2.68 2.52
C GLU A 138 10.33 -2.27 1.59
N SER A 139 9.58 -3.24 1.07
CA SER A 139 8.61 -2.98 0.00
C SER A 139 7.51 -1.98 0.41
N GLU A 140 7.11 -1.95 1.68
CA GLU A 140 6.19 -0.94 2.22
C GLU A 140 6.68 0.50 1.98
N LYS A 141 7.99 0.74 2.16
CA LYS A 141 8.61 2.05 1.89
C LYS A 141 8.61 2.36 0.40
N ILE A 142 8.90 1.37 -0.45
CA ILE A 142 8.83 1.52 -1.92
C ILE A 142 7.41 1.87 -2.37
N ILE A 143 6.38 1.17 -1.88
CA ILE A 143 4.98 1.45 -2.22
C ILE A 143 4.61 2.89 -1.86
N LYS A 144 5.07 3.38 -0.70
CA LYS A 144 4.83 4.77 -0.28
C LYS A 144 5.44 5.78 -1.26
N LEU A 145 6.65 5.53 -1.76
CA LEU A 145 7.25 6.36 -2.82
C LEU A 145 6.43 6.30 -4.12
N LEU A 146 5.96 5.11 -4.50
CA LEU A 146 5.18 4.91 -5.73
C LEU A 146 3.80 5.59 -5.65
N TYR A 147 3.16 5.64 -4.48
CA TYR A 147 1.95 6.43 -4.28
C TYR A 147 2.16 7.92 -4.60
N LEU A 148 3.27 8.51 -4.16
CA LEU A 148 3.59 9.90 -4.52
C LEU A 148 3.83 10.02 -6.03
N GLN A 149 4.64 9.12 -6.59
CA GLN A 149 5.01 9.13 -8.01
C GLN A 149 3.78 9.09 -8.93
N ASP A 150 2.84 8.20 -8.64
CA ASP A 150 1.72 7.92 -9.53
C ASP A 150 0.52 8.86 -9.31
N ASN A 151 0.59 9.75 -8.31
CA ASN A 151 -0.47 10.69 -7.97
C ASN A 151 0.02 12.14 -7.85
N THR A 152 1.13 12.48 -8.50
CA THR A 152 1.75 13.83 -8.45
C THR A 152 0.77 14.95 -8.74
N ASP A 153 -0.22 14.75 -9.62
CA ASP A 153 -1.25 15.74 -9.94
C ASP A 153 -2.04 16.22 -8.71
N ILE A 154 -2.40 15.30 -7.80
CA ILE A 154 -3.12 15.64 -6.55
C ILE A 154 -2.25 16.53 -5.67
N PHE A 155 -0.95 16.20 -5.56
CA PHE A 155 0.01 16.99 -4.81
C PHE A 155 0.23 18.36 -5.44
N LEU A 156 0.35 18.45 -6.77
CA LEU A 156 0.50 19.72 -7.48
C LEU A 156 -0.72 20.62 -7.31
N GLU A 157 -1.93 20.06 -7.34
CA GLU A 157 -3.16 20.81 -7.11
C GLU A 157 -3.20 21.39 -5.68
N LYS A 158 -2.95 20.54 -4.69
CA LYS A 158 -3.10 20.88 -3.27
C LYS A 158 -1.95 21.72 -2.72
N MET A 159 -0.73 21.57 -3.25
CA MET A 159 0.44 22.36 -2.86
C MET A 159 0.48 23.77 -3.47
N LYS A 160 -0.48 24.15 -4.35
CA LYS A 160 -0.55 25.50 -4.94
C LYS A 160 -0.85 26.58 -3.90
N ASN A 161 -1.85 26.34 -3.03
CA ASN A 161 -2.38 27.34 -2.11
C ASN A 161 -1.97 27.04 -0.67
N LYS A 162 -0.98 27.77 -0.14
CA LYS A 162 -0.41 27.61 1.21
C LYS A 162 -1.40 27.81 2.39
N GLY A 163 -2.64 28.19 2.12
CA GLY A 163 -3.67 28.47 3.15
C GLY A 163 -4.76 27.41 3.28
N ASP A 164 -4.67 26.30 2.55
CA ASP A 164 -5.60 25.17 2.69
C ASP A 164 -5.17 24.32 3.90
N GLU A 165 -6.12 23.92 4.76
CA GLU A 165 -5.88 23.07 5.94
C GLU A 165 -5.22 21.74 5.53
N ASP A 166 -5.53 21.30 4.30
CA ASP A 166 -4.96 20.14 3.66
C ASP A 166 -3.46 20.27 3.33
N TYR A 167 -2.95 21.49 3.05
CA TYR A 167 -1.57 21.72 2.53
C TYR A 167 -0.51 21.00 3.36
N CYS A 168 -0.65 21.04 4.69
CA CYS A 168 0.33 20.49 5.62
C CYS A 168 0.42 18.97 5.58
N ILE A 169 -0.69 18.28 5.31
CA ILE A 169 -0.71 16.82 5.22
C ILE A 169 0.06 16.38 3.97
N TYR A 170 -0.13 17.07 2.83
CA TYR A 170 0.60 16.79 1.60
C TYR A 170 2.09 17.15 1.72
N GLU A 171 2.41 18.31 2.32
CA GLU A 171 3.80 18.71 2.58
C GLU A 171 4.51 17.66 3.43
N LYS A 172 3.91 17.26 4.56
CA LYS A 172 4.47 16.22 5.44
C LYS A 172 4.71 14.90 4.70
N TYR A 173 3.75 14.45 3.89
CA TYR A 173 3.90 13.22 3.11
C TYR A 173 5.07 13.28 2.12
N ILE A 174 5.26 14.42 1.45
CA ILE A 174 6.40 14.64 0.54
C ILE A 174 7.72 14.55 1.31
N TYR A 175 7.82 15.20 2.47
CA TYR A 175 9.03 15.14 3.31
C TYR A 175 9.33 13.71 3.77
N GLU A 176 8.32 12.96 4.21
CA GLU A 176 8.47 11.55 4.56
C GLU A 176 8.98 10.71 3.38
N CYS A 177 8.48 10.96 2.16
CA CYS A 177 8.97 10.29 0.96
C CYS A 177 10.43 10.63 0.64
N VAL A 178 10.84 11.90 0.80
CA VAL A 178 12.23 12.32 0.60
C VAL A 178 13.17 11.66 1.61
N ASP A 179 12.77 11.60 2.88
CA ASP A 179 13.54 10.92 3.93
C ASP A 179 13.69 9.41 3.64
N ILE A 180 12.59 8.76 3.26
CA ILE A 180 12.60 7.35 2.84
C ILE A 180 13.56 7.15 1.67
N TYR A 181 13.45 7.97 0.62
CA TYR A 181 14.32 7.86 -0.55
C TYR A 181 15.80 8.01 -0.18
N LYS A 182 16.16 9.03 0.61
CA LYS A 182 17.56 9.28 1.01
C LYS A 182 18.09 8.12 1.87
N THR A 183 17.32 7.70 2.86
CA THR A 183 17.68 6.59 3.75
C THR A 183 17.87 5.29 2.98
N MET A 184 16.94 4.94 2.10
CA MET A 184 17.01 3.71 1.30
C MET A 184 18.16 3.75 0.29
N THR A 185 18.38 4.89 -0.37
CA THR A 185 19.51 5.08 -1.30
C THR A 185 20.84 4.86 -0.59
N ASN A 186 21.02 5.44 0.60
CA ASN A 186 22.24 5.27 1.39
C ASN A 186 22.40 3.84 1.91
N SER A 187 21.30 3.19 2.32
CA SER A 187 21.34 1.85 2.91
C SER A 187 21.59 0.74 1.89
N TYR A 188 21.03 0.89 0.68
CA TYR A 188 20.96 -0.19 -0.30
C TYR A 188 21.62 0.11 -1.64
N CYS A 189 22.03 1.36 -1.91
CA CYS A 189 22.53 1.77 -3.22
C CYS A 189 23.82 2.60 -3.12
N SER A 190 24.62 2.40 -2.08
CA SER A 190 25.84 3.19 -1.85
C SER A 190 27.02 2.80 -2.74
N ASN A 191 27.20 1.50 -3.05
CA ASN A 191 28.28 1.02 -3.91
C ASN A 191 27.75 0.43 -5.24
N GLU A 192 28.65 0.17 -6.19
CA GLU A 192 28.28 -0.31 -7.52
C GLU A 192 27.73 -1.73 -7.52
N ASP A 193 28.26 -2.63 -6.69
CA ASP A 193 27.79 -4.02 -6.63
C ASP A 193 26.35 -4.11 -6.10
N ASP A 194 26.01 -3.27 -5.12
CA ASP A 194 24.64 -3.15 -4.61
C ASP A 194 23.68 -2.70 -5.72
N LYS A 195 24.08 -1.69 -6.52
CA LYS A 195 23.28 -1.15 -7.63
C LYS A 195 23.12 -2.14 -8.78
N LEU A 196 24.17 -2.91 -9.09
CA LEU A 196 24.19 -3.76 -10.29
C LEU A 196 23.68 -5.18 -10.01
N ASN A 197 23.86 -5.69 -8.78
CA ASN A 197 23.61 -7.09 -8.47
C ASN A 197 22.67 -7.26 -7.27
N LYS A 198 23.14 -6.91 -6.07
CA LYS A 198 22.51 -7.35 -4.81
C LYS A 198 21.16 -6.70 -4.55
N HIS A 199 21.01 -5.42 -4.90
CA HIS A 199 19.84 -4.60 -4.64
C HIS A 199 19.31 -3.92 -5.90
N LYS A 200 19.70 -4.42 -7.08
CA LYS A 200 19.39 -3.85 -8.40
C LYS A 200 17.95 -3.35 -8.53
N TYR A 201 16.97 -4.22 -8.29
CA TYR A 201 15.55 -3.85 -8.42
C TYR A 201 15.15 -2.68 -7.50
N THR A 202 15.64 -2.68 -6.26
CA THR A 202 15.39 -1.59 -5.31
C THR A 202 16.02 -0.29 -5.81
N CYS A 203 17.29 -0.34 -6.23
CA CYS A 203 18.01 0.83 -6.72
C CYS A 203 17.45 1.39 -8.04
N ASP A 204 17.07 0.53 -8.98
CA ASP A 204 16.41 0.92 -10.24
C ASP A 204 15.09 1.64 -9.96
N THR A 205 14.31 1.13 -8.98
CA THR A 205 13.04 1.75 -8.57
C THR A 205 13.27 3.11 -7.90
N LEU A 206 14.25 3.22 -6.99
CA LEU A 206 14.61 4.49 -6.35
C LEU A 206 15.09 5.52 -7.38
N ASN A 207 15.87 5.10 -8.38
CA ASN A 207 16.31 5.99 -9.46
C ASN A 207 15.14 6.46 -10.34
N THR A 208 14.19 5.57 -10.62
CA THR A 208 12.95 5.91 -11.35
C THR A 208 12.11 6.93 -10.56
N PHE A 209 11.96 6.71 -9.25
CA PHE A 209 11.31 7.65 -8.35
C PHE A 209 12.01 9.01 -8.36
N LYS A 210 13.35 9.04 -8.24
CA LYS A 210 14.14 10.28 -8.29
C LYS A 210 13.85 11.09 -9.55
N ASN A 211 13.91 10.43 -10.71
CA ASN A 211 13.68 11.07 -12.00
C ASN A 211 12.25 11.62 -12.09
N SER A 212 11.26 10.84 -11.66
CA SER A 212 9.85 11.23 -11.67
C SER A 212 9.58 12.40 -10.72
N TYR A 213 10.12 12.36 -9.50
CA TYR A 213 10.01 13.44 -8.53
C TYR A 213 10.58 14.74 -9.09
N ILE A 214 11.77 14.70 -9.70
CA ILE A 214 12.40 15.89 -10.28
C ILE A 214 11.55 16.44 -11.43
N ALA A 215 11.18 15.59 -12.39
CA ALA A 215 10.50 16.00 -13.62
C ALA A 215 9.04 16.43 -13.41
N TYR A 216 8.31 15.76 -12.53
CA TYR A 216 6.86 15.92 -12.40
C TYR A 216 6.43 16.65 -11.14
N LEU A 217 7.29 16.80 -10.13
CA LEU A 217 6.94 17.46 -8.87
C LEU A 217 7.85 18.63 -8.54
N PHE A 218 9.15 18.41 -8.38
CA PHE A 218 10.10 19.42 -7.88
C PHE A 218 10.29 20.60 -8.83
N THR A 219 10.47 20.34 -10.12
CA THR A 219 10.70 21.40 -11.12
C THR A 219 9.42 22.12 -11.57
N LYS A 220 8.25 21.70 -11.07
CA LYS A 220 6.99 22.36 -11.42
C LYS A 220 6.90 23.74 -10.78
N GLU A 221 6.26 24.65 -11.51
CA GLU A 221 6.11 26.04 -11.10
C GLU A 221 5.49 26.14 -9.69
N GLY A 222 6.16 26.88 -8.81
CA GLY A 222 5.71 27.07 -7.44
C GLY A 222 5.92 25.88 -6.50
N MET A 223 6.70 24.86 -6.89
CA MET A 223 7.03 23.69 -6.03
C MET A 223 8.46 23.70 -5.50
N SER A 224 9.45 24.04 -6.32
CA SER A 224 10.88 23.90 -6.00
C SER A 224 11.35 24.60 -4.72
N ASN A 225 10.65 25.66 -4.29
CA ASN A 225 10.91 26.40 -3.06
C ASN A 225 10.01 26.02 -1.88
N LYS A 226 9.13 25.03 -2.05
CA LYS A 226 8.18 24.52 -1.04
C LYS A 226 8.49 23.11 -0.58
N ILE A 227 9.16 22.32 -1.42
CA ILE A 227 9.42 20.90 -1.15
C ILE A 227 10.93 20.61 -1.16
N PRO A 228 11.38 19.59 -0.42
CA PRO A 228 12.80 19.30 -0.30
C PRO A 228 13.39 18.72 -1.58
N SER A 229 14.68 18.98 -1.78
CA SER A 229 15.47 18.38 -2.85
C SER A 229 15.91 16.96 -2.47
N LEU A 230 15.93 16.08 -3.47
CA LEU A 230 16.43 14.71 -3.29
C LEU A 230 17.97 14.63 -3.28
N THR A 231 18.65 15.62 -3.87
CA THR A 231 20.11 15.59 -4.08
C THR A 231 20.89 16.51 -3.16
N ASP A 232 20.23 17.51 -2.57
CA ASP A 232 20.91 18.46 -1.70
C ASP A 232 20.84 17.98 -0.24
N ASP A 233 21.98 18.01 0.46
CA ASP A 233 22.07 17.67 1.88
C ASP A 233 21.41 18.74 2.78
N ASN A 234 21.15 19.92 2.23
CA ASN A 234 20.57 21.07 2.93
C ASN A 234 19.04 21.03 3.01
N THR A 235 18.44 19.96 3.53
CA THR A 235 17.01 20.00 3.89
C THR A 235 16.70 19.01 5.01
N MET A 236 16.95 19.39 6.25
CA MET A 236 16.33 18.70 7.39
C MET A 236 15.66 19.63 8.40
N ASN A 237 15.62 20.94 8.15
CA ASN A 237 14.96 21.86 9.06
C ASN A 237 13.85 22.65 8.35
N LEU A 238 12.67 22.55 8.95
CA LEU A 238 11.38 23.16 8.63
C LEU A 238 10.54 22.42 7.57
N VAL A 239 9.80 21.40 8.03
CA VAL A 239 8.40 21.29 7.59
C VAL A 239 7.75 22.61 7.97
N LYS A 240 7.38 23.44 6.99
CA LYS A 240 6.92 24.80 7.25
C LYS A 240 5.64 24.80 8.10
N CYS A 241 4.85 23.74 8.00
CA CYS A 241 3.67 23.56 8.81
C CYS A 241 3.92 23.33 10.31
N GLU A 242 5.08 22.82 10.73
CA GLU A 242 5.40 22.69 12.17
C GLU A 242 5.53 24.07 12.85
N SER A 243 5.91 25.11 12.11
CA SER A 243 5.94 26.47 12.67
C SER A 243 4.55 27.07 12.88
N ILE A 244 3.49 26.57 12.22
CA ILE A 244 2.12 27.11 12.38
C ILE A 244 1.46 26.61 13.68
N GLU A 245 1.71 25.36 14.09
CA GLU A 245 1.23 24.85 15.39
C GLU A 245 1.86 25.65 16.55
N GLN A 246 3.16 25.96 16.47
CA GLN A 246 3.83 26.82 17.44
C GLN A 246 3.35 28.28 17.39
N GLU A 247 3.00 28.81 16.20
CA GLU A 247 2.49 30.19 16.07
C GLU A 247 1.04 30.34 16.57
N LEU A 248 0.22 29.28 16.50
CA LEU A 248 -1.13 29.24 17.08
C LEU A 248 -1.10 29.11 18.60
N GLU A 249 -0.12 28.37 19.16
CA GLU A 249 0.13 28.35 20.61
C GLU A 249 0.70 29.69 21.11
N PHE A 250 1.53 30.37 20.32
CA PHE A 250 2.13 31.66 20.70
C PHE A 250 1.14 32.83 20.59
N LYS A 251 0.25 32.83 19.58
CA LYS A 251 -0.83 33.84 19.45
C LYS A 251 -1.98 33.65 20.44
N GLY A 252 -2.08 32.48 21.09
CA GLY A 252 -2.92 32.30 22.28
C GLY A 252 -2.38 32.96 23.54
N ALA A 253 -1.10 33.37 23.55
CA ALA A 253 -0.40 33.90 24.72
C ALA A 253 -0.07 35.40 24.65
N GLU A 254 -0.14 36.05 23.48
CA GLU A 254 0.13 37.50 23.37
C GLU A 254 -1.11 38.30 22.96
N GLY A 255 -1.80 38.79 23.98
CA GLY A 255 -2.85 39.77 23.88
C GLY A 255 -2.93 40.68 25.12
N SER A 256 -2.22 41.80 25.06
CA SER A 256 -2.47 43.06 25.79
C SER A 256 -1.98 43.19 27.25
N GLN A 257 -0.92 43.99 27.45
CA GLN A 257 -0.79 44.88 28.62
C GLN A 257 -1.50 46.21 28.30
N PRO A 258 -2.10 46.95 29.27
CA PRO A 258 -1.33 47.51 30.38
C PRO A 258 -2.01 47.56 31.77
N SER A 259 -1.14 47.79 32.77
CA SER A 259 -1.38 48.32 34.11
C SER A 259 -1.93 47.41 35.22
N SER A 260 -1.03 47.13 36.17
CA SER A 260 -1.22 46.89 37.62
C SER A 260 -2.59 46.41 38.09
N PHE A 261 -2.70 45.17 38.58
CA PHE A 261 -3.36 44.86 39.86
C PHE A 261 -2.95 43.46 40.37
N LYS A 262 -3.01 43.32 41.69
CA LYS A 262 -2.36 42.33 42.58
C LYS A 262 -2.62 40.85 42.26
N SER A 263 -1.64 40.03 42.61
CA SER A 263 -1.74 38.57 42.70
C SER A 263 -2.82 38.12 43.70
N PRO A 264 -3.52 37.00 43.42
CA PRO A 264 -4.11 36.18 44.46
C PRO A 264 -3.40 34.83 44.57
N SER A 265 -3.10 34.48 45.82
CA SER A 265 -2.67 33.17 46.31
C SER A 265 -3.54 31.99 45.84
N PRO A 266 -2.99 30.77 45.73
CA PRO A 266 -3.78 29.59 45.44
C PRO A 266 -4.56 29.13 46.69
N GLN A 267 -5.89 29.09 46.60
CA GLN A 267 -6.72 28.37 47.57
C GLN A 267 -7.10 27.00 47.01
N THR A 268 -6.59 25.98 47.69
CA THR A 268 -7.00 24.59 47.65
C THR A 268 -8.52 24.48 47.82
N ILE A 269 -9.21 23.87 46.85
CA ILE A 269 -10.58 23.39 47.02
C ILE A 269 -10.56 21.86 46.87
N VAL A 270 -10.66 21.20 48.02
CA VAL A 270 -11.06 19.81 48.16
C VAL A 270 -12.55 19.73 47.82
N GLY A 271 -12.92 18.90 46.86
CA GLY A 271 -14.31 18.68 46.45
C GLY A 271 -14.49 17.26 45.92
N THR A 272 -14.85 16.34 46.82
CA THR A 272 -15.26 14.97 46.53
C THR A 272 -16.59 14.95 45.78
N MET A 273 -16.66 14.39 44.57
CA MET A 273 -17.90 13.83 44.03
C MET A 273 -17.63 12.57 43.22
N ALA A 274 -18.31 11.50 43.65
CA ALA A 274 -18.32 10.17 43.07
C ALA A 274 -19.39 10.05 41.96
N GLY A 275 -19.16 9.13 41.02
CA GLY A 275 -20.23 8.34 40.41
C GLY A 275 -20.82 8.83 39.09
N ALA A 276 -20.22 8.44 37.97
CA ALA A 276 -20.91 8.32 36.68
C ALA A 276 -20.33 7.15 35.85
N SER A 277 -20.44 5.92 36.38
CA SER A 277 -20.09 4.67 35.65
C SER A 277 -21.32 3.83 35.34
N SER A 278 -22.26 4.37 34.55
CA SER A 278 -23.47 3.62 34.18
C SER A 278 -23.94 3.78 32.72
N VAL A 279 -23.19 4.48 31.86
CA VAL A 279 -23.57 4.59 30.43
C VAL A 279 -23.12 3.37 29.60
N LEU A 280 -22.05 2.67 30.01
CA LEU A 280 -21.55 1.49 29.28
C LEU A 280 -22.43 0.24 29.40
N ALA A 281 -23.24 0.10 30.45
CA ALA A 281 -24.11 -1.06 30.64
C ALA A 281 -25.36 -1.04 29.74
N LEU A 282 -25.81 0.14 29.29
CA LEU A 282 -26.99 0.28 28.43
C LEU A 282 -26.69 -0.04 26.96
N LEU A 283 -25.46 0.19 26.49
CA LEU A 283 -25.07 -0.11 25.10
C LEU A 283 -24.90 -1.61 24.83
N TYR A 284 -24.67 -2.43 25.85
CA TYR A 284 -24.63 -3.89 25.69
C TYR A 284 -26.03 -4.52 25.49
N LYS A 285 -27.10 -3.87 25.96
CA LYS A 285 -28.47 -4.41 25.89
C LYS A 285 -29.19 -4.16 24.55
N PHE A 286 -28.70 -3.24 23.72
CA PHE A 286 -29.35 -2.83 22.46
C PHE A 286 -28.54 -3.12 21.19
N THR A 287 -27.42 -3.85 21.29
CA THR A 287 -26.61 -4.25 20.12
C THR A 287 -26.89 -5.72 19.77
N PRO A 288 -27.30 -6.07 18.53
CA PRO A 288 -27.71 -7.43 18.15
C PRO A 288 -26.52 -8.37 17.85
N ALA A 289 -25.47 -8.35 18.66
CA ALA A 289 -24.25 -9.14 18.44
C ALA A 289 -24.14 -10.41 19.33
N GLY A 290 -25.14 -10.71 20.15
CA GLY A 290 -25.09 -11.78 21.16
C GLY A 290 -25.60 -13.17 20.72
N ARG A 291 -25.75 -13.48 19.43
CA ARG A 291 -26.36 -14.75 18.96
C ARG A 291 -25.48 -15.66 18.09
N TRP A 292 -24.16 -15.48 18.08
CA TRP A 292 -23.27 -16.26 17.20
C TRP A 292 -22.16 -17.07 17.87
N ILE A 293 -22.27 -17.30 19.19
CA ILE A 293 -21.38 -18.23 19.88
C ILE A 293 -22.25 -19.17 20.69
N HIS A 294 -22.72 -20.25 20.06
CA HIS A 294 -22.99 -21.57 20.64
C HIS A 294 -23.60 -22.49 19.57
N SER A 295 -22.78 -23.02 18.66
CA SER A 295 -23.08 -24.27 17.96
C SER A 295 -21.79 -24.87 17.42
N GLY A 296 -21.24 -25.86 18.12
CA GLY A 296 -20.04 -26.56 17.64
C GLY A 296 -19.23 -27.34 18.66
N LEU A 297 -19.83 -27.77 19.78
CA LEU A 297 -19.23 -28.77 20.67
C LEU A 297 -20.21 -29.92 20.85
N GLN A 298 -20.22 -30.83 19.88
CA GLN A 298 -20.67 -32.21 20.07
C GLN A 298 -19.85 -33.09 19.14
N GLY A 299 -19.05 -33.96 19.76
CA GLY A 299 -17.92 -34.62 19.12
C GLY A 299 -18.24 -35.83 18.25
N ARG A 300 -17.19 -36.33 17.62
CA ARG A 300 -17.03 -37.75 17.27
C ARG A 300 -15.53 -38.06 17.15
N GLY A 301 -15.08 -38.99 17.99
CA GLY A 301 -13.72 -39.52 17.98
C GLY A 301 -13.44 -40.40 16.77
N GLY A 302 -12.16 -40.51 16.42
CA GLY A 302 -11.70 -41.40 15.36
C GLY A 302 -10.19 -41.35 15.14
N LYS A 303 -9.48 -42.23 15.86
CA LYS A 303 -8.23 -42.93 15.51
C LYS A 303 -7.07 -42.18 14.82
N ILE A 304 -5.98 -42.10 15.58
CA ILE A 304 -4.59 -41.92 15.17
C ILE A 304 -4.14 -43.15 14.37
N ASN A 305 -3.42 -42.95 13.26
CA ASN A 305 -2.48 -43.93 12.71
C ASN A 305 -1.17 -43.22 12.31
N ASN A 306 -0.06 -43.74 12.84
CA ASN A 306 1.31 -43.42 12.47
C ASN A 306 1.67 -44.14 11.18
N ILE A 307 2.32 -43.48 10.23
CA ILE A 307 3.39 -44.08 9.40
C ILE A 307 4.44 -42.99 9.14
N LEU A 308 5.63 -43.20 9.70
CA LEU A 308 6.88 -42.59 9.27
C LEU A 308 7.17 -43.00 7.83
N HIS A 309 7.67 -42.09 6.98
CA HIS A 309 8.83 -42.37 6.16
C HIS A 309 9.58 -41.08 5.81
N GLU A 310 10.87 -41.29 5.67
CA GLU A 310 12.02 -40.42 5.80
C GLU A 310 12.68 -40.27 4.42
N ASP A 311 13.29 -39.11 4.21
CA ASP A 311 14.37 -38.79 3.27
C ASP A 311 14.19 -38.78 1.75
N GLY A 312 14.84 -37.78 1.16
CA GLY A 312 15.25 -37.79 -0.24
C GLY A 312 15.38 -36.43 -0.90
N ALA A 313 16.32 -35.60 -0.45
CA ALA A 313 16.76 -34.40 -1.17
C ALA A 313 17.46 -34.74 -2.50
N ASN A 314 17.33 -33.85 -3.51
CA ASN A 314 18.37 -33.31 -4.40
C ASN A 314 17.67 -32.51 -5.52
N GLU A 315 17.77 -31.17 -5.57
CA GLU A 315 18.89 -30.39 -6.16
C GLU A 315 19.00 -30.62 -7.68
N LEU A 316 18.52 -29.65 -8.50
CA LEU A 316 19.36 -28.80 -9.37
C LEU A 316 18.65 -28.23 -10.64
N LEU A 317 18.84 -26.91 -10.79
CA LEU A 317 19.07 -26.14 -12.03
C LEU A 317 17.89 -25.82 -12.97
N LEU A 318 17.41 -24.58 -12.89
CA LEU A 318 16.99 -23.83 -14.08
C LEU A 318 17.58 -22.42 -14.05
N GLY A 319 18.41 -22.14 -15.06
CA GLY A 319 19.01 -20.85 -15.34
C GLY A 319 18.00 -19.81 -15.83
N ARG A 320 18.25 -18.57 -15.45
CA ARG A 320 17.82 -17.32 -16.10
C ARG A 320 18.73 -17.03 -17.33
N PRO A 321 18.52 -15.95 -18.12
CA PRO A 321 17.39 -15.01 -18.16
C PRO A 321 16.91 -14.65 -19.59
N LEU A 322 15.76 -13.98 -19.69
CA LEU A 322 15.56 -12.96 -20.71
C LEU A 322 14.97 -11.70 -20.07
N HIS A 323 15.72 -10.61 -20.25
CA HIS A 323 15.37 -9.19 -20.12
C HIS A 323 15.66 -8.56 -21.50
N GLU A 324 15.18 -7.33 -21.73
CA GLU A 324 15.09 -6.57 -23.01
C GLU A 324 13.70 -6.72 -23.66
N ASP A 325 12.91 -5.70 -23.98
CA ASP A 325 13.12 -4.26 -24.16
C ASP A 325 11.77 -3.53 -23.95
N LEU A 326 11.74 -2.36 -23.30
CA LEU A 326 10.60 -1.43 -23.41
C LEU A 326 10.99 0.00 -22.98
N ILE A 327 11.95 0.63 -23.66
CA ILE A 327 12.03 2.11 -23.72
C ILE A 327 12.53 2.55 -25.10
N SER A 328 11.66 3.17 -25.90
CA SER A 328 12.03 4.13 -26.94
C SER A 328 10.77 4.83 -27.48
N TYR A 329 10.34 5.91 -26.82
CA TYR A 329 9.59 6.99 -27.48
C TYR A 329 10.60 8.07 -27.85
N ASN A 330 10.75 8.37 -29.14
CA ASN A 330 11.42 9.57 -29.61
C ASN A 330 10.41 10.46 -30.36
N ILE A 331 10.24 11.68 -29.83
CA ILE A 331 9.56 12.80 -30.46
C ILE A 331 10.61 13.60 -31.24
N GLY A 332 10.31 13.85 -32.52
CA GLY A 332 10.37 15.14 -33.22
C GLY A 332 11.70 15.89 -33.39
N TYR A 333 12.00 16.24 -34.65
CA TYR A 333 12.46 17.58 -35.01
C TYR A 333 11.80 18.04 -36.33
N GLU A 334 11.09 19.17 -36.27
CA GLU A 334 10.91 20.07 -37.41
C GLU A 334 12.10 21.04 -37.45
N ALA A 335 12.61 21.34 -38.65
CA ALA A 335 12.85 22.70 -39.17
C ALA A 335 13.82 22.68 -40.37
N ALA A 336 13.32 23.05 -41.55
CA ALA A 336 13.84 24.09 -42.44
C ALA A 336 12.92 24.22 -43.66
#